data_AF-A0A3A8HZV4-F1
#
_entry.id   AF-A0A3A8HZV4-F1
#
_cell.length_a   1.000
_cell.length_b   1.000
_cell.length_c   1.000
_cell.angle_alpha   90.00
_cell.angle_beta   90.00
_cell.angle_gamma   90.00
#
_symmetry.space_group_name_H-M   'P 1'
#
loop_
_entity.id
_entity.type
_entity.pdbx_description
1 polymer ?
#
loop_
_entity_poly.entity_id
_entity_poly.type
_entity_poly.pdbx_seq_one_letter_code
_entity_poly.pdbx_strand_id
1 'polypeptide(L)' 'MVCMLSACPTGVREQLQEELGALASLMPRRPVPLPGREGAAVLACGFQVRYRVEPGEGLLRLTTLQPLGVVPPPAS' A
#
# COMPACT_ATOMS: atom_id res chain seq x y z
N MET A 1 4.63 10.84 -8.48
CA MET A 1 3.23 11.29 -8.53
C MET A 1 2.48 10.53 -7.46
N VAL A 2 2.16 11.17 -6.32
CA VAL A 2 1.32 10.54 -5.29
C VAL A 2 -0.11 10.70 -5.79
N CYS A 3 -0.75 9.62 -6.26
CA CYS A 3 -2.18 9.67 -6.56
C CYS A 3 -2.87 10.00 -5.25
N MET A 4 -3.33 11.25 -5.13
CA MET A 4 -3.96 11.74 -3.93
C MET A 4 -5.19 10.87 -3.70
N LEU A 5 -5.22 10.13 -2.59
CA LEU A 5 -6.30 9.20 -2.25
C LEU A 5 -7.68 9.85 -2.33
N SER A 6 -7.74 11.18 -2.19
CA SER A 6 -8.91 12.02 -2.40
C SER A 6 -9.55 11.94 -3.79
N ALA A 7 -8.79 11.59 -4.84
CA ALA A 7 -9.27 11.42 -6.20
C ALA A 7 -9.93 10.06 -6.45
N CYS A 8 -9.80 9.11 -5.53
CA CYS A 8 -10.44 7.79 -5.64
C CYS A 8 -11.90 7.85 -5.14
N PRO A 9 -12.82 7.11 -5.78
CA PRO A 9 -14.19 6.93 -5.28
C PRO A 9 -14.20 6.42 -3.84
N THR A 10 -15.20 6.81 -3.03
CA THR A 10 -15.27 6.44 -1.61
C THR A 10 -15.10 4.95 -1.36
N GLY A 11 -15.77 4.08 -2.13
CA GLY A 11 -15.64 2.63 -1.97
C GLY A 11 -14.23 2.09 -2.25
N VAL A 12 -13.50 2.70 -3.20
CA VAL A 12 -12.10 2.34 -3.47
C VAL A 12 -11.21 2.77 -2.30
N ARG A 13 -11.49 3.91 -1.66
CA ARG A 13 -10.74 4.38 -0.49
C ARG A 13 -10.95 3.49 0.73
N GLU A 14 -12.18 3.10 1.01
CA GLU A 14 -12.50 2.20 2.12
C GLU A 14 -11.84 0.84 1.94
N GLN A 15 -11.96 0.25 0.75
CA GLN A 15 -11.32 -1.02 0.44
C GLN A 15 -9.79 -0.92 0.52
N LEU A 16 -9.20 0.15 0.01
CA LEU A 16 -7.77 0.40 0.14
C LEU A 16 -7.34 0.51 1.62
N GLN A 17 -8.11 1.21 2.45
CA GLN A 17 -7.83 1.32 3.89
C GLN A 17 -7.90 -0.04 4.59
N GLU A 18 -8.89 -0.86 4.25
CA GLU A 18 -9.04 -2.20 4.79
C GLU A 18 -7.86 -3.11 4.39
N GLU A 19 -7.45 -3.09 3.12
CA GLU A 19 -6.32 -3.87 2.62
C GLU A 19 -4.98 -3.41 3.22
N LEU A 20 -4.80 -2.10 3.39
CA LEU A 20 -3.63 -1.55 4.09
C LEU A 20 -3.62 -1.96 5.57
N GLY A 21 -4.78 -1.97 6.22
CA GLY A 21 -4.94 -2.45 7.60
C GLY A 21 -4.62 -3.95 7.72
N ALA A 22 -5.07 -4.77 6.77
CA ALA A 22 -4.75 -6.19 6.70
C ALA A 22 -3.24 -6.41 6.50
N LEU A 23 -2.62 -5.65 5.59
CA LEU A 23 -1.16 -5.68 5.37
C LEU A 23 -0.39 -5.33 6.64
N ALA A 24 -0.84 -4.30 7.38
CA ALA A 24 -0.24 -3.91 8.65
C ALA A 24 -0.42 -4.99 9.74
N SER A 25 -1.56 -5.67 9.78
CA SER A 25 -1.83 -6.76 10.73
C SER A 25 -0.93 -7.98 10.50
N LEU A 26 -0.50 -8.23 9.26
CA LEU A 26 0.45 -9.27 8.91
C LEU A 26 1.91 -8.92 9.29
N MET A 27 2.20 -7.67 9.64
CA MET A 27 3.56 -7.29 10.00
C MET A 27 3.92 -7.79 11.40
N PRO A 28 5.16 -8.26 11.57
CA PRO A 28 5.64 -8.69 12.89
C PRO A 28 5.56 -7.51 13.86
N ARG A 29 4.78 -7.66 14.93
CA ARG A 29 4.68 -6.70 16.06
C ARG A 29 5.98 -6.54 16.85
N ARG A 30 6.99 -7.36 16.55
CA ARG A 30 8.30 -7.29 17.21
C ARG A 30 9.18 -6.30 16.47
N PRO A 31 9.96 -5.48 17.18
CA PRO A 31 10.90 -4.56 16.56
C PRO A 31 11.85 -5.37 15.66
N VAL A 32 11.81 -5.07 14.36
CA VAL A 32 12.69 -5.71 13.39
C VAL A 32 14.09 -5.10 13.62
N PRO A 33 15.15 -5.88 13.91
CA PRO A 33 16.47 -5.35 14.27
C PRO A 33 17.25 -4.73 13.09
N LEU A 34 16.63 -4.60 11.93
CA LEU A 34 17.30 -4.33 10.65
C LEU A 34 16.97 -2.93 10.14
N PRO A 35 17.86 -2.29 9.36
CA PRO A 35 17.58 -1.00 8.77
C PRO A 35 16.28 -1.13 7.94
N GLY A 36 15.33 -0.24 8.19
CA GLY A 36 13.91 -0.41 7.84
C GLY A 36 13.66 -1.16 6.53
N ARG A 37 12.94 -2.28 6.61
CA ARG A 37 12.69 -3.19 5.49
C ARG A 37 11.76 -2.52 4.49
N GLU A 38 12.23 -2.32 3.27
CA GLU A 38 11.36 -1.94 2.17
C GLU A 38 10.61 -3.17 1.62
N GLY A 39 9.34 -2.97 1.32
CA GLY A 39 8.47 -3.98 0.72
C GLY A 39 7.56 -3.35 -0.32
N ALA A 40 7.05 -4.19 -1.21
CA ALA A 40 6.01 -3.81 -2.15
C ALA A 40 4.89 -4.84 -2.08
N ALA A 41 3.65 -4.35 -2.08
CA ALA A 41 2.44 -5.18 -2.12
C ALA A 41 1.54 -4.68 -3.25
N VAL A 42 0.87 -5.60 -3.91
CA VAL A 42 -0.23 -5.31 -4.82
C VAL A 42 -1.51 -5.60 -4.06
N LEU A 43 -2.35 -4.58 -3.94
CA LEU A 43 -3.65 -4.67 -3.30
C LEU A 43 -4.70 -5.11 -4.32
N ALA A 44 -5.73 -5.84 -3.89
CA ALA A 44 -6.76 -6.35 -4.80
C ALA A 44 -7.59 -5.22 -5.41
N CYS A 45 -7.64 -4.05 -4.78
CA CYS A 45 -8.19 -2.83 -5.38
C CYS A 45 -7.38 -2.30 -6.60
N GLY A 46 -6.31 -2.98 -7.02
CA GLY A 46 -5.52 -2.61 -8.19
C GLY A 46 -4.48 -1.53 -7.91
N PHE A 47 -4.07 -1.36 -6.66
CA PHE A 47 -3.03 -0.41 -6.27
C PHE A 47 -1.74 -1.16 -5.95
N GLN A 48 -0.63 -0.69 -6.50
CA GLN A 48 0.69 -1.07 -6.02
C GLN A 48 1.13 -0.09 -4.93
N VAL A 49 1.57 -0.66 -3.82
CA VAL A 49 2.00 0.10 -2.66
C VAL A 49 3.42 -0.30 -2.31
N ARG A 50 4.30 0.69 -2.17
CA ARG A 50 5.63 0.50 -1.58
C ARG A 50 5.59 1.05 -0.18
N TYR A 51 6.18 0.28 0.73
CA TYR A 51 6.21 0.61 2.13
C TYR A 51 7.59 0.36 2.69
N ARG A 52 7.87 1.03 3.80
CA ARG A 52 9.03 0.78 4.64
C ARG A 52 8.54 0.47 6.04
N VAL A 53 9.06 -0.59 6.64
CA VAL A 53 8.84 -0.90 8.05
C VAL A 53 9.78 -0.01 8.86
N GLU A 54 9.22 0.89 9.66
CA GLU A 54 10.02 1.76 10.51
C GLU A 54 10.54 0.95 11.72
N PRO A 55 11.86 1.01 12.02
CA PRO A 55 12.43 0.31 13.15
C PRO A 55 11.87 0.88 14.46
N GLY A 56 11.61 0.01 15.44
CA GLY A 56 11.19 0.40 16.79
C GLY A 56 9.68 0.49 17.00
N GLU A 57 8.92 1.11 16.10
CA GLU A 57 7.48 1.36 16.32
C GLU A 57 6.55 0.32 15.67
N GLY A 58 7.08 -0.57 14.83
CA GLY A 58 6.25 -1.55 14.11
C GLY A 58 5.29 -0.89 13.11
N LEU A 59 5.55 0.36 12.74
CA LEU A 59 4.73 1.14 11.81
C LEU A 59 5.16 0.90 10.36
N LEU A 60 4.15 0.82 9.49
CA LEU A 60 4.34 0.82 8.03
C LEU A 60 4.27 2.25 7.52
N ARG A 61 5.41 2.77 7.05
CA ARG A 61 5.45 4.03 6.31
C ARG A 61 5.22 3.74 4.83
N LEU A 62 4.11 4.22 4.30
CA LEU A 62 3.85 4.17 2.86
C LEU A 62 4.79 5.16 2.15
N THR A 63 5.64 4.65 1.27
CA THR A 63 6.59 5.45 0.49
C THR A 63 6.08 5.73 -0.92
N THR A 64 5.23 4.85 -1.46
CA THR A 64 4.62 5.04 -2.77
C THR A 64 3.26 4.37 -2.81
N LEU A 65 2.28 5.03 -3.41
CA LEU A 65 0.97 4.47 -3.71
C LEU A 65 0.61 4.85 -5.13
N GLN A 66 0.51 3.85 -6.00
CA GLN A 66 0.23 4.05 -7.42
C GLN A 66 -0.86 3.07 -7.89
N PRO A 67 -1.88 3.56 -8.62
CA PRO A 67 -2.80 2.67 -9.29
C PRO A 67 -2.02 1.88 -10.34
N LEU A 68 -2.13 0.55 -10.31
CA LEU A 68 -1.81 -0.27 -11.46
C LEU A 68 -2.96 0.00 -12.44
N GLY A 69 -2.72 0.94 -13.35
CA GLY A 69 -3.74 1.39 -14.30
C GLY A 69 -4.48 0.19 -14.86
N VAL A 70 -5.81 0.28 -14.85
CA VAL A 70 -6.66 -0.59 -15.68
C VAL A 70 -6.02 -0.56 -17.06
N VAL A 71 -5.44 -1.68 -17.47
CA VAL A 71 -4.90 -1.84 -18.83
C VAL A 71 -6.03 -1.36 -19.75
N PRO A 72 -5.84 -0.29 -20.54
CA PRO A 72 -6.89 0.08 -21.49
C PRO A 72 -7.13 -1.16 -22.36
N PRO A 73 -8.40 -1.57 -22.58
CA PRO A 73 -8.66 -2.67 -23.49
C PRO A 73 -7.96 -2.35 -24.83
N PRO A 74 -7.36 -3.35 -25.49
CA PRO A 74 -6.66 -3.11 -26.74
C PRO A 74 -7.61 -2.38 -27.69
N ALA A 75 -7.14 -1.26 -28.24
CA ALA A 75 -7.89 -0.52 -29.25
C ALA A 75 -8.13 -1.45 -30.44
N SER A 76 -9.40 -1.78 -30.68
CA SER A 76 -9.86 -2.45 -31.90
C SER A 76 -9.95 -1.47 -33.05
#